data_AF-A0A2V5L2W6-F1
#
_entry.id   AF-A0A2V5L2W6-F1
#
_cell.length_a   1.000
_cell.length_b   1.000
_cell.length_c   1.000
_cell.angle_alpha   90.00
_cell.angle_beta   90.00
_cell.angle_gamma   90.00
#
_symmetry.space_group_name_H-M   'P 1'
#
loop_
_entity.id
_entity.type
_entity.pdbx_description
1 polymer ?
#
loop_
_entity_poly.entity_id
_entity_poly.type
_entity_poly.pdbx_seq_one_letter_code
_entity_poly.pdbx_strand_id
1 'polypeptide(L)'
;MQYIPAALLWTLALIRLPHARNAHGRHVFWAAFCAAVACTLYSPNVYLVVDAVLGGHNLAKLATLITLMLGFWQFRSAVVVAVSTDQARCRRRLALGRWVLALTGIFAVLGFLFSRPVTTSANLQVAYADEPGMKLFLLSGSSFLVWAGLDLMVTCMRAWRHMHSRAFRAGFLVIAIGCAASCLAITDRVLYGAISHSLHPTTTFTAFLDSTYWPLEVLAVMCIGIGLILPAMQRPVGHLQQSLEARALLVKLRPAWLRATAARREDIIINQSSFELLTPLRRHAKMHLHRRFIEIRDGEMLSGDIAVLLPGDIPLLERAESLLRKNQCIGSS
;
A
#
# COMPACT_ATOMS: atom_id res chain seq x y z
N MET A 1 0.34 -16.99 -16.93
CA MET A 1 1.34 -16.09 -16.31
C MET A 1 1.01 -14.60 -16.44
N GLN A 2 0.44 -14.12 -17.58
CA GLN A 2 0.11 -12.69 -17.79
C GLN A 2 -0.83 -12.06 -16.75
N TYR A 3 -1.71 -12.84 -16.10
CA TYR A 3 -2.68 -12.31 -15.15
C TYR A 3 -2.16 -12.21 -13.70
N ILE A 4 -0.98 -12.76 -13.40
CA ILE A 4 -0.42 -12.77 -12.03
C ILE A 4 -0.20 -11.34 -11.50
N PRO A 5 0.44 -10.42 -12.26
CA PRO A 5 0.62 -9.03 -11.82
C PRO A 5 -0.71 -8.33 -11.55
N ALA A 6 -1.69 -8.51 -12.45
CA ALA A 6 -3.02 -7.92 -12.30
C ALA A 6 -3.74 -8.47 -11.07
N ALA A 7 -3.74 -9.78 -10.86
CA ALA A 7 -4.38 -10.42 -9.70
C ALA A 7 -3.77 -9.95 -8.37
N LEU A 8 -2.44 -9.83 -8.30
CA LEU A 8 -1.75 -9.28 -7.13
C LEU A 8 -2.19 -7.84 -6.84
N LEU A 9 -2.22 -6.99 -7.86
CA LEU A 9 -2.58 -5.58 -7.71
C LEU A 9 -4.05 -5.38 -7.34
N TRP A 10 -4.96 -6.19 -7.91
CA TRP A 10 -6.36 -6.23 -7.49
C TRP A 10 -6.51 -6.67 -6.04
N THR A 11 -5.79 -7.71 -5.64
CA THR A 11 -5.77 -8.18 -4.24
C THR A 11 -5.29 -7.06 -3.31
N LEU A 12 -4.21 -6.36 -3.67
CA LEU A 12 -3.70 -5.23 -2.93
C LEU A 12 -4.72 -4.09 -2.83
N ALA A 13 -5.40 -3.75 -3.94
CA ALA A 13 -6.44 -2.73 -3.97
C ALA A 13 -7.61 -3.10 -3.04
N LEU A 14 -8.06 -4.36 -3.06
CA LEU A 14 -9.13 -4.87 -2.18
C LEU A 14 -8.73 -4.82 -0.71
N ILE A 15 -7.52 -5.28 -0.36
CA ILE A 15 -6.99 -5.21 1.02
C ILE A 15 -6.93 -3.76 1.52
N ARG A 16 -6.62 -2.81 0.62
CA ARG A 16 -6.50 -1.38 0.95
C ARG A 16 -7.82 -0.62 0.85
N LEU A 17 -8.90 -1.23 0.36
CA LEU A 17 -10.21 -0.60 0.20
C LEU A 17 -10.75 0.07 1.48
N PRO A 18 -10.63 -0.51 2.69
CA PRO A 18 -11.07 0.16 3.93
C PRO A 18 -10.34 1.47 4.20
N HIS A 19 -9.13 1.63 3.66
CA HIS A 19 -8.30 2.82 3.82
C HIS A 19 -8.51 3.85 2.70
N ALA A 20 -9.38 3.58 1.71
CA ALA A 20 -9.63 4.48 0.58
C ALA A 20 -10.20 5.84 1.02
N ARG A 21 -10.97 5.87 2.12
CA ARG A 21 -11.56 7.09 2.69
C ARG A 21 -10.61 7.86 3.62
N ASN A 22 -9.54 7.23 4.08
CA ASN A 22 -8.59 7.86 5.00
C ASN A 22 -7.57 8.69 4.24
N ALA A 23 -7.36 9.96 4.59
CA ALA A 23 -6.46 10.88 3.89
C ALA A 23 -5.04 10.31 3.69
N HIS A 24 -4.53 9.56 4.67
CA HIS A 24 -3.20 8.94 4.62
C HIS A 24 -3.16 7.63 3.82
N GLY A 25 -4.27 6.90 3.73
CA GLY A 25 -4.36 5.61 3.02
C GLY A 25 -4.81 5.72 1.57
N ARG A 26 -5.48 6.83 1.22
CA ARG A 26 -6.08 7.10 -0.09
C ARG A 26 -5.07 7.00 -1.23
N HIS A 27 -3.88 7.58 -1.09
CA HIS A 27 -2.85 7.57 -2.14
C HIS A 27 -2.38 6.16 -2.50
N VAL A 28 -2.17 5.30 -1.50
CA VAL A 28 -1.72 3.91 -1.74
C VAL A 28 -2.83 3.08 -2.40
N PHE A 29 -4.08 3.27 -1.97
CA PHE A 29 -5.23 2.60 -2.58
C PHE A 29 -5.36 2.98 -4.07
N TRP A 30 -5.38 4.27 -4.39
CA TRP A 30 -5.49 4.73 -5.78
C TRP A 30 -4.30 4.32 -6.63
N ALA A 31 -3.09 4.29 -6.07
CA ALA A 31 -1.94 3.75 -6.76
C ALA A 31 -2.14 2.28 -7.16
N ALA A 32 -2.54 1.43 -6.21
CA ALA A 32 -2.79 0.02 -6.47
C ALA A 32 -3.95 -0.20 -7.45
N PHE A 33 -5.03 0.56 -7.31
CA PHE A 33 -6.19 0.49 -8.20
C PHE A 33 -5.83 0.89 -9.64
N CYS A 34 -5.17 2.03 -9.83
CA CYS A 34 -4.71 2.45 -11.15
C CYS A 34 -3.74 1.44 -11.76
N ALA A 35 -2.77 0.93 -10.99
CA ALA A 35 -1.85 -0.10 -11.47
C ALA A 35 -2.60 -1.39 -11.87
N ALA A 36 -3.59 -1.83 -11.09
CA ALA A 36 -4.39 -3.00 -11.41
C ALA A 36 -5.18 -2.82 -12.72
N VAL A 37 -5.81 -1.66 -12.91
CA VAL A 37 -6.51 -1.31 -14.16
C VAL A 37 -5.55 -1.29 -15.34
N ALA A 38 -4.39 -0.62 -15.20
CA ALA A 38 -3.39 -0.55 -16.25
C ALA A 38 -2.84 -1.94 -16.63
N CYS A 39 -2.48 -2.79 -15.66
CA CYS A 39 -2.02 -4.15 -15.93
C CYS A 39 -3.12 -5.02 -16.57
N THR A 40 -4.39 -4.80 -16.20
CA THR A 40 -5.52 -5.52 -16.80
C THR A 40 -5.70 -5.13 -18.26
N LEU A 41 -5.68 -3.83 -18.56
CA LEU A 41 -5.75 -3.30 -19.93
C LEU A 41 -4.49 -3.57 -20.76
N TYR A 42 -3.37 -3.89 -20.12
CA TYR A 42 -2.12 -4.24 -20.81
C TYR A 42 -2.16 -5.66 -21.40
N SER A 43 -2.98 -6.55 -20.86
CA SER A 43 -3.13 -7.91 -21.41
C SER A 43 -3.71 -7.85 -22.83
N PRO A 44 -3.07 -8.49 -23.84
CA PRO A 44 -3.51 -8.41 -25.23
C PRO A 44 -4.99 -8.79 -25.45
N ASN A 45 -5.47 -9.83 -24.76
CA ASN A 45 -6.86 -10.29 -24.91
C ASN A 45 -7.86 -9.26 -24.40
N VAL A 46 -7.60 -8.69 -23.22
CA VAL A 46 -8.48 -7.67 -22.62
C VAL A 46 -8.38 -6.37 -23.42
N TYR A 47 -7.16 -6.00 -23.81
CA TYR A 47 -6.87 -4.83 -24.60
C TYR A 47 -7.70 -4.80 -25.89
N LEU A 48 -7.62 -5.86 -26.72
CA LEU A 48 -8.29 -5.89 -28.02
C LEU A 48 -9.80 -5.79 -27.88
N VAL A 49 -10.39 -6.45 -26.88
CA VAL A 49 -11.83 -6.39 -26.61
C VAL A 49 -12.25 -5.00 -26.15
N VAL A 50 -11.54 -4.41 -25.20
CA VAL A 50 -11.86 -3.07 -24.69
C VAL A 50 -11.65 -2.01 -25.76
N ASP A 51 -10.59 -2.11 -26.55
CA ASP A 51 -10.32 -1.15 -27.61
C ASP A 51 -11.38 -1.22 -28.72
N ALA A 52 -11.84 -2.41 -29.09
CA ALA A 52 -12.93 -2.59 -30.06
C ALA A 52 -14.22 -1.90 -29.59
N VAL A 53 -14.55 -2.01 -28.29
CA VAL A 53 -15.72 -1.32 -27.70
C VAL A 53 -15.55 0.20 -27.69
N LEU A 54 -14.31 0.68 -27.54
CA LEU A 54 -13.99 2.12 -27.58
C LEU A 54 -13.87 2.68 -29.00
N GLY A 55 -13.99 1.85 -30.04
CA GLY A 55 -13.98 2.28 -31.44
C GLY A 55 -12.79 1.80 -32.28
N GLY A 56 -11.86 1.02 -31.72
CA GLY A 56 -10.80 0.34 -32.48
C GLY A 56 -9.61 1.20 -32.90
N HIS A 57 -9.34 2.29 -32.17
CA HIS A 57 -8.30 3.27 -32.49
C HIS A 57 -7.20 3.36 -31.42
N ASN A 58 -6.90 2.28 -30.70
CA ASN A 58 -5.91 2.23 -29.60
C ASN A 58 -6.20 3.19 -28.42
N LEU A 59 -7.45 3.63 -28.26
CA LEU A 59 -7.89 4.46 -27.13
C LEU A 59 -7.67 3.75 -25.79
N ALA A 60 -7.76 2.42 -25.77
CA ALA A 60 -7.45 1.63 -24.57
C ALA A 60 -5.97 1.74 -24.16
N LYS A 61 -5.03 1.99 -25.09
CA LYS A 61 -3.61 2.20 -24.75
C LYS A 61 -3.35 3.61 -24.25
N LEU A 62 -4.04 4.61 -24.77
CA LEU A 62 -4.04 5.96 -24.18
C LEU A 62 -4.54 5.90 -22.73
N ALA A 63 -5.68 5.24 -22.50
CA ALA A 63 -6.23 5.06 -21.15
C ALA A 63 -5.27 4.30 -20.24
N THR A 64 -4.64 3.23 -20.73
CA THR A 64 -3.62 2.46 -20.00
C THR A 64 -2.47 3.36 -19.56
N LEU A 65 -1.90 4.16 -20.48
CA LEU A 65 -0.76 5.02 -20.18
C LEU A 65 -1.12 6.09 -19.14
N ILE A 66 -2.23 6.80 -19.33
CA ILE A 66 -2.71 7.82 -18.38
C ILE A 66 -2.94 7.20 -17.00
N THR A 67 -3.57 6.03 -16.96
CA THR A 67 -3.83 5.32 -15.71
C THR A 67 -2.52 4.92 -15.02
N LEU A 68 -1.53 4.46 -15.78
CA LEU A 68 -0.21 4.09 -15.24
C LEU A 68 0.53 5.32 -14.69
N MET A 69 0.51 6.45 -15.40
CA MET A 69 1.07 7.72 -14.95
C MET A 69 0.41 8.19 -13.65
N LEU A 70 -0.92 8.12 -13.57
CA LEU A 70 -1.67 8.42 -12.34
C LEU A 70 -1.30 7.46 -11.21
N GLY A 71 -1.17 6.17 -11.49
CA GLY A 71 -0.78 5.16 -10.50
C GLY A 71 0.59 5.45 -9.89
N PHE A 72 1.60 5.68 -10.73
CA PHE A 72 2.95 6.06 -10.29
C PHE A 72 2.97 7.39 -9.53
N TRP A 73 2.16 8.35 -9.97
CA TRP A 73 2.02 9.63 -9.27
C TRP A 73 1.46 9.47 -7.86
N GLN A 74 0.37 8.71 -7.71
CA GLN A 74 -0.24 8.44 -6.42
C GLN A 74 0.71 7.66 -5.52
N PHE A 75 1.45 6.71 -6.09
CA PHE A 75 2.44 5.93 -5.36
C PHE A 75 3.59 6.82 -4.84
N ARG A 76 4.16 7.64 -5.72
CA ARG A 76 5.16 8.65 -5.38
C ARG A 76 4.66 9.57 -4.28
N SER A 77 3.44 10.07 -4.41
CA SER A 77 2.82 10.95 -3.41
C SER A 77 2.70 10.26 -2.05
N ALA A 78 2.29 9.00 -2.02
CA ALA A 78 2.20 8.22 -0.78
C ALA A 78 3.56 8.06 -0.10
N VAL A 79 4.62 7.74 -0.85
CA VAL A 79 5.97 7.56 -0.32
C VAL A 79 6.55 8.89 0.18
N VAL A 80 6.39 9.98 -0.57
CA VAL A 80 6.87 11.31 -0.17
C VAL A 80 6.20 11.74 1.14
N VAL A 81 4.87 11.61 1.24
CA VAL A 81 4.12 11.94 2.47
C VAL A 81 4.54 11.06 3.64
N ALA A 82 4.83 9.78 3.40
CA ALA A 82 5.23 8.84 4.46
C ALA A 82 6.64 9.11 5.02
N VAL A 83 7.54 9.69 4.23
CA VAL A 83 8.95 9.90 4.59
C VAL A 83 9.23 11.35 5.01
N SER A 84 8.45 12.32 4.53
CA SER A 84 8.71 13.74 4.81
C SER A 84 8.35 14.14 6.23
N THR A 85 9.31 14.68 6.97
CA THR A 85 9.09 15.37 8.25
C THR A 85 8.73 16.85 8.06
N ASP A 86 9.27 17.50 7.03
CA ASP A 86 8.99 18.90 6.67
C ASP A 86 7.79 19.01 5.70
N GLN A 87 6.69 19.55 6.23
CA GLN A 87 5.44 19.78 5.50
C GLN A 87 5.57 20.76 4.34
N ALA A 88 6.39 21.82 4.46
CA ALA A 88 6.54 22.85 3.43
C ALA A 88 7.30 22.30 2.22
N ARG A 89 8.41 21.58 2.47
CA ARG A 89 9.18 20.89 1.42
C ARG A 89 8.37 19.77 0.77
N CYS A 90 7.57 19.03 1.55
CA CYS A 90 6.65 18.01 1.03
C CYS A 90 5.65 18.62 0.04
N ARG A 91 4.93 19.68 0.44
CA ARG A 91 3.96 20.38 -0.42
C ARG A 91 4.59 20.88 -1.72
N ARG A 92 5.78 21.47 -1.66
CA ARG A 92 6.50 21.94 -2.86
C ARG A 92 6.85 20.78 -3.81
N ARG A 93 7.36 19.66 -3.29
CA ARG A 93 7.68 18.46 -4.10
C ARG A 93 6.45 17.82 -4.73
N LEU A 94 5.31 17.83 -4.03
CA LEU A 94 4.05 17.35 -4.56
C LEU A 94 3.47 18.30 -5.62
N ALA A 95 3.55 19.61 -5.39
CA ALA A 95 3.11 20.60 -6.37
C ALA A 95 3.91 20.51 -7.67
N LEU A 96 5.24 20.47 -7.59
CA LEU A 96 6.12 20.32 -8.75
C LEU A 96 5.82 19.02 -9.50
N GLY A 97 5.71 17.91 -8.79
CA GLY A 97 5.44 16.64 -9.45
C GLY A 97 4.06 16.57 -10.12
N ARG A 98 3.05 17.26 -9.58
CA ARG A 98 1.73 17.40 -10.22
C ARG A 98 1.83 18.19 -11.52
N TRP A 99 2.64 19.25 -11.55
CA TRP A 99 2.91 19.99 -12.79
C TRP A 99 3.64 19.13 -13.82
N VAL A 100 4.64 18.35 -13.41
CA VAL A 100 5.33 17.42 -14.31
C VAL A 100 4.34 16.40 -14.89
N LEU A 101 3.51 15.77 -14.05
CA LEU A 101 2.47 14.83 -14.51
C LEU A 101 1.50 15.48 -15.51
N ALA A 102 1.02 16.69 -15.19
CA ALA A 102 0.08 17.40 -16.06
C ALA A 102 0.72 17.71 -17.42
N LEU A 103 1.96 18.22 -17.40
CA LEU A 103 2.68 18.59 -18.62
C LEU A 103 2.99 17.36 -19.49
N THR A 104 3.54 16.29 -18.90
CA THR A 104 3.84 15.06 -19.65
C THR A 104 2.58 14.35 -20.12
N GLY A 105 1.51 14.39 -19.31
CA GLY A 105 0.20 13.86 -19.70
C GLY A 105 -0.42 14.63 -20.88
N ILE A 106 -0.31 15.96 -20.89
CA ILE A 106 -0.75 16.79 -22.03
C ILE A 106 0.05 16.41 -23.28
N PHE A 107 1.37 16.32 -23.20
CA PHE A 107 2.20 15.90 -24.34
C PHE A 107 1.85 14.50 -24.84
N ALA A 108 1.57 13.56 -23.92
CA ALA A 108 1.14 12.23 -24.29
C ALA A 108 -0.18 12.24 -25.06
N VAL A 109 -1.19 12.91 -24.51
CA VAL A 109 -2.52 13.04 -25.14
C VAL A 109 -2.42 13.72 -26.50
N LEU A 110 -1.70 14.84 -26.59
CA LEU A 110 -1.52 15.55 -27.85
C LEU A 110 -0.80 14.67 -28.88
N GLY A 111 0.30 14.01 -28.50
CA GLY A 111 1.02 13.09 -29.38
C GLY A 111 0.12 11.99 -29.94
N PHE A 112 -0.71 11.39 -29.09
CA PHE A 112 -1.68 10.37 -29.49
C PHE A 112 -2.72 10.93 -30.49
N LEU A 113 -3.31 12.08 -30.17
CA LEU A 113 -4.33 12.72 -31.02
C LEU A 113 -3.76 13.15 -32.38
N PHE A 114 -2.51 13.61 -32.43
CA PHE A 114 -1.83 13.95 -33.68
C PHE A 114 -1.51 12.73 -34.54
N SER A 115 -1.20 11.58 -33.93
CA SER A 115 -0.83 10.34 -34.64
C SER A 115 -1.99 9.66 -35.35
N ARG A 116 -3.25 9.97 -35.00
CA ARG A 116 -4.49 9.39 -35.58
C ARG A 116 -4.38 7.90 -35.94
N PRO A 117 -4.18 7.01 -34.96
CA PRO A 117 -4.05 5.58 -35.21
C PRO A 117 -5.28 5.01 -35.93
N VAL A 118 -5.07 4.43 -37.11
CA VAL A 118 -6.13 3.94 -38.00
C VAL A 118 -6.62 2.55 -37.59
N THR A 119 -5.75 1.71 -37.03
CA THR A 119 -6.05 0.33 -36.64
C THR A 119 -5.53 -0.01 -35.24
N THR A 120 -6.27 -0.84 -34.50
CA THR A 120 -5.81 -1.41 -33.23
C THR A 120 -4.56 -2.26 -33.45
N SER A 121 -3.48 -1.93 -32.76
CA SER A 121 -2.25 -2.72 -32.72
C SER A 121 -1.83 -2.97 -31.27
N ALA A 122 -1.45 -4.21 -30.98
CA ALA A 122 -0.92 -4.58 -29.67
C ALA A 122 0.46 -3.93 -29.41
N ASN A 123 1.25 -3.74 -30.47
CA ASN A 123 2.63 -3.23 -30.45
C ASN A 123 2.73 -1.87 -31.16
N LEU A 124 2.26 -0.81 -30.48
CA LEU A 124 2.29 0.56 -31.02
C LEU A 124 3.71 1.04 -31.36
N GLN A 125 4.71 0.59 -30.62
CA GLN A 125 6.12 0.96 -30.83
C GLN A 125 6.64 0.55 -32.21
N VAL A 126 6.14 -0.57 -32.74
CA VAL A 126 6.55 -1.09 -34.06
C VAL A 126 5.57 -0.64 -35.13
N ALA A 127 4.26 -0.72 -34.87
CA ALA A 127 3.23 -0.43 -35.85
C ALA A 127 3.16 1.05 -36.26
N TYR A 128 3.52 1.96 -35.36
CA TYR A 128 3.49 3.41 -35.58
C TYR A 128 4.88 4.01 -35.35
N ALA A 129 5.93 3.24 -35.66
CA ALA A 129 7.32 3.66 -35.48
C ALA A 129 7.70 4.87 -36.33
N ASP A 130 7.02 5.13 -37.44
CA ASP A 130 7.30 6.27 -38.33
C ASP A 130 6.52 7.54 -37.93
N GLU A 131 5.48 7.41 -37.11
CA GLU A 131 4.59 8.50 -36.74
C GLU A 131 5.18 9.37 -35.63
N PRO A 132 5.45 10.67 -35.87
CA PRO A 132 6.06 11.54 -34.86
C PRO A 132 5.14 11.77 -33.66
N GLY A 133 3.83 11.78 -33.87
CA GLY A 133 2.84 11.86 -32.79
C GLY A 133 2.92 10.67 -31.84
N MET A 134 3.06 9.46 -32.37
CA MET A 134 3.19 8.26 -31.55
C MET A 134 4.51 8.25 -30.78
N LYS A 135 5.62 8.69 -31.40
CA LYS A 135 6.90 8.86 -30.70
C LYS A 135 6.76 9.80 -29.51
N LEU A 136 6.11 10.95 -29.70
CA LEU A 136 5.85 11.89 -28.61
C LEU A 136 5.01 11.27 -27.50
N PHE A 137 3.94 10.52 -27.85
CA PHE A 137 3.11 9.80 -26.89
C PHE A 137 3.91 8.80 -26.04
N LEU A 138 4.69 7.94 -26.70
CA LEU A 138 5.47 6.90 -26.02
C LEU A 138 6.61 7.48 -25.20
N LEU A 139 7.34 8.46 -25.73
CA LEU A 139 8.47 9.09 -25.03
C LEU A 139 8.00 9.89 -23.82
N SER A 140 6.99 10.76 -23.97
CA SER A 140 6.49 11.57 -22.86
C SER A 140 6.00 10.73 -21.66
N GLY A 141 5.23 9.66 -21.95
CA GLY A 141 4.79 8.71 -20.94
C GLY A 141 5.94 7.92 -20.30
N SER A 142 6.82 7.36 -21.13
CA SER A 142 7.96 6.55 -20.65
C SER A 142 8.93 7.40 -19.82
N SER A 143 9.25 8.62 -20.26
CA SER A 143 10.10 9.56 -19.52
C SER A 143 9.51 9.91 -18.16
N PHE A 144 8.18 10.13 -18.07
CA PHE A 144 7.53 10.38 -16.80
C PHE A 144 7.65 9.17 -15.86
N LEU A 145 7.38 7.96 -16.36
CA LEU A 145 7.40 6.74 -15.55
C LEU A 145 8.81 6.42 -15.05
N VAL A 146 9.83 6.57 -15.90
CA VAL A 146 11.25 6.41 -15.52
C VAL A 146 11.63 7.45 -14.47
N TRP A 147 11.31 8.74 -14.70
CA TRP A 147 11.59 9.79 -13.73
C TRP A 147 10.92 9.51 -12.38
N ALA A 148 9.63 9.16 -12.37
CA ALA A 148 8.87 8.87 -11.16
C ALA A 148 9.42 7.64 -10.44
N GLY A 149 9.79 6.59 -11.19
CA GLY A 149 10.40 5.37 -10.67
C GLY A 149 11.77 5.60 -10.04
N LEU A 150 12.62 6.41 -10.68
CA LEU A 150 13.94 6.78 -10.13
C LEU A 150 13.81 7.66 -8.88
N ASP A 151 12.93 8.65 -8.87
CA ASP A 151 12.69 9.50 -7.68
C ASP A 151 12.14 8.67 -6.51
N LEU A 152 11.24 7.71 -6.79
CA LEU A 152 10.76 6.72 -5.82
C LEU A 152 11.90 5.85 -5.28
N MET A 153 12.72 5.27 -6.15
CA MET A 153 13.86 4.44 -5.77
C MET A 153 14.82 5.21 -4.85
N VAL A 154 15.21 6.41 -5.25
CA VAL A 154 16.11 7.28 -4.46
C VAL A 154 15.48 7.66 -3.13
N THR A 155 14.20 8.01 -3.12
CA THR A 155 13.47 8.37 -1.89
C THR A 155 13.41 7.17 -0.94
N CYS A 156 13.11 5.97 -1.45
CA CYS A 156 13.04 4.76 -0.66
C CYS A 156 14.41 4.37 -0.07
N MET A 157 15.47 4.47 -0.86
CA MET A 157 16.85 4.20 -0.39
C MET A 157 17.31 5.18 0.69
N ARG A 158 16.98 6.46 0.56
CA ARG A 158 17.29 7.48 1.59
C ARG A 158 16.49 7.23 2.87
N ALA A 159 15.21 6.90 2.73
CA ALA A 159 14.32 6.60 3.86
C ALA A 159 14.76 5.33 4.60
N TRP A 160 15.20 4.30 3.88
CA TRP A 160 15.65 3.02 4.45
C TRP A 160 16.67 3.19 5.57
N ARG A 161 17.61 4.15 5.43
CA ARG A 161 18.66 4.40 6.43
C ARG A 161 18.13 4.93 7.77
N HIS A 162 16.95 5.54 7.76
CA HIS A 162 16.38 6.23 8.92
C HIS A 162 15.22 5.46 9.58
N MET A 163 14.84 4.29 9.06
CA MET A 163 13.70 3.52 9.60
C MET A 163 14.12 2.55 10.70
N HIS A 164 13.39 2.57 11.82
CA HIS A 164 13.70 1.72 12.99
C HIS A 164 13.14 0.28 12.86
N SER A 165 12.00 0.08 12.18
CA SER A 165 11.40 -1.26 12.00
C SER A 165 12.03 -2.03 10.83
N ARG A 166 12.46 -3.29 11.09
CA ARG A 166 13.07 -4.19 10.08
C ARG A 166 12.16 -4.50 8.91
N ALA A 167 10.84 -4.60 9.13
CA ALA A 167 9.90 -4.91 8.05
C ALA A 167 9.57 -3.69 7.19
N PHE A 168 9.52 -2.49 7.78
CA PHE A 168 9.41 -1.25 7.02
C PHE A 168 10.64 -1.04 6.16
N ARG A 169 11.83 -1.30 6.71
CA ARG A 169 13.06 -1.37 5.92
C ARG A 169 12.83 -2.34 4.76
N ALA A 170 12.67 -3.64 5.04
CA ALA A 170 12.50 -4.67 4.00
C ALA A 170 11.52 -4.25 2.88
N GLY A 171 10.33 -3.76 3.24
CA GLY A 171 9.34 -3.27 2.27
C GLY A 171 9.87 -2.15 1.36
N PHE A 172 10.56 -1.16 1.91
CA PHE A 172 11.13 -0.05 1.14
C PHE A 172 12.27 -0.46 0.20
N LEU A 173 13.10 -1.44 0.57
CA LEU A 173 14.12 -1.98 -0.36
C LEU A 173 13.51 -2.82 -1.46
N VAL A 174 12.54 -3.67 -1.12
CA VAL A 174 11.83 -4.46 -2.13
C VAL A 174 11.13 -3.52 -3.11
N ILE A 175 10.50 -2.44 -2.64
CA ILE A 175 9.98 -1.37 -3.51
C ILE A 175 11.09 -0.75 -4.38
N ALA A 176 12.24 -0.40 -3.80
CA ALA A 176 13.33 0.22 -4.54
C ALA A 176 13.86 -0.70 -5.67
N ILE A 177 14.00 -1.99 -5.39
CA ILE A 177 14.37 -3.03 -6.37
C ILE A 177 13.30 -3.09 -7.47
N GLY A 178 12.02 -3.11 -7.09
CA GLY A 178 10.91 -3.12 -8.05
C GLY A 178 10.87 -1.88 -8.94
N CYS A 179 11.13 -0.69 -8.39
CA CYS A 179 11.25 0.54 -9.16
C CYS A 179 12.45 0.49 -10.13
N ALA A 180 13.60 -0.05 -9.71
CA ALA A 180 14.75 -0.24 -10.57
C ALA A 180 14.43 -1.19 -11.74
N ALA A 181 13.83 -2.34 -11.45
CA ALA A 181 13.37 -3.30 -12.46
C ALA A 181 12.35 -2.67 -13.42
N SER A 182 11.42 -1.85 -12.92
CA SER A 182 10.46 -1.12 -13.76
C SER A 182 11.14 -0.13 -14.69
N CYS A 183 12.13 0.63 -14.21
CA CYS A 183 12.86 1.59 -15.04
C CYS A 183 13.62 0.87 -16.14
N LEU A 184 14.25 -0.27 -15.82
CA LEU A 184 14.92 -1.12 -16.80
C LEU A 184 13.95 -1.68 -17.83
N ALA A 185 12.77 -2.17 -17.41
CA ALA A 185 11.73 -2.68 -18.30
C ALA A 185 11.23 -1.62 -19.29
N ILE A 186 10.99 -0.40 -18.81
CA ILE A 186 10.54 0.71 -19.65
C ILE A 186 11.65 1.12 -20.62
N THR A 187 12.88 1.21 -20.14
CA THR A 187 14.05 1.56 -20.98
C THR A 187 14.29 0.49 -22.06
N ASP A 188 14.17 -0.78 -21.70
CA ASP A 188 14.22 -1.91 -22.63
C ASP A 188 13.20 -1.76 -23.76
N ARG A 189 11.92 -1.48 -23.44
CA ARG A 189 10.87 -1.28 -24.45
C ARG A 189 11.10 -0.06 -25.33
N VAL A 190 11.57 1.05 -24.77
CA VAL A 190 11.90 2.24 -25.55
C VAL A 190 13.06 1.93 -26.52
N LEU A 191 14.08 1.22 -26.05
CA LEU A 191 15.22 0.82 -26.86
C LEU A 191 14.83 -0.19 -27.95
N TYR A 192 13.96 -1.15 -27.61
CA TYR A 192 13.40 -2.10 -28.56
C TYR A 192 12.70 -1.38 -29.71
N GLY A 193 11.82 -0.43 -29.41
CA GLY A 193 11.12 0.37 -30.43
C GLY A 193 12.06 1.23 -31.29
N ALA A 194 13.12 1.78 -30.69
CA ALA A 194 14.12 2.58 -31.42
C ALA A 194 14.97 1.72 -32.38
N ILE A 195 15.34 0.51 -31.95
CA ILE A 195 16.20 -0.40 -32.72
C ILE A 195 15.39 -1.14 -33.79
N SER A 196 14.17 -1.58 -33.47
CA SER A 196 13.29 -2.26 -34.45
C SER A 196 12.98 -1.40 -35.67
N HIS A 197 13.09 -0.08 -35.51
CA HIS A 197 12.94 0.88 -36.60
C HIS A 197 14.21 1.03 -37.46
N SER A 198 15.41 0.92 -36.86
CA SER A 198 16.69 1.20 -37.51
C SER A 198 17.44 -0.04 -38.02
N LEU A 199 17.15 -1.21 -37.48
CA LEU A 199 17.77 -2.49 -37.84
C LEU A 199 16.68 -3.52 -38.18
N HIS A 200 16.94 -4.39 -39.15
CA HIS A 200 16.04 -5.51 -39.42
C HIS A 200 15.79 -6.33 -38.13
N PRO A 201 14.54 -6.74 -37.87
CA PRO A 201 14.06 -7.27 -36.58
C PRO A 201 14.64 -8.64 -36.14
N THR A 202 15.71 -9.10 -36.77
CA THR A 202 16.29 -10.45 -36.60
C THR A 202 17.64 -10.46 -35.88
N THR A 203 18.08 -9.32 -35.35
CA THR A 203 19.36 -9.27 -34.60
C THR A 203 19.23 -9.93 -33.22
N THR A 204 20.26 -10.64 -32.78
CA THR A 204 20.34 -11.28 -31.45
C THR A 204 20.00 -10.30 -30.31
N PHE A 205 20.31 -9.01 -30.50
CA PHE A 205 20.00 -7.96 -29.53
C PHE A 205 18.49 -7.71 -29.36
N THR A 206 17.73 -7.64 -30.46
CA THR A 206 16.26 -7.45 -30.40
C THR A 206 15.55 -8.62 -29.74
N ALA A 207 16.03 -9.85 -29.96
CA ALA A 207 15.53 -11.05 -29.28
C ALA A 207 15.85 -11.04 -27.77
N PHE A 208 17.03 -10.56 -27.39
CA PHE A 208 17.41 -10.37 -25.98
C PHE A 208 16.49 -9.37 -25.28
N LEU A 209 16.23 -8.21 -25.89
CA LEU A 209 15.32 -7.21 -25.33
C LEU A 209 13.91 -7.78 -25.17
N ASP A 210 13.39 -8.47 -26.21
CA ASP A 210 12.05 -9.05 -26.16
C ASP A 210 11.90 -10.07 -25.01
N SER A 211 12.88 -10.96 -24.86
CA SER A 211 12.91 -11.98 -23.79
C SER A 211 13.08 -11.38 -22.39
N THR A 212 13.86 -10.30 -22.26
CA THR A 212 14.21 -9.70 -20.95
C THR A 212 13.08 -8.87 -20.36
N TYR A 213 12.22 -8.27 -21.20
CA TYR A 213 11.16 -7.40 -20.71
C TYR A 213 10.15 -8.07 -19.79
N TRP A 214 9.61 -9.22 -20.21
CA TRP A 214 8.58 -9.91 -19.45
C TRP A 214 9.00 -10.26 -18.01
N PRO A 215 10.18 -10.87 -17.76
CA PRO A 215 10.62 -11.14 -16.41
C PRO A 215 10.90 -9.86 -15.60
N LEU A 216 11.41 -8.80 -16.23
CA LEU A 216 11.62 -7.51 -15.55
C LEU A 216 10.31 -6.86 -15.13
N GLU A 217 9.28 -6.88 -15.99
CA GLU A 217 7.96 -6.34 -15.68
C GLU A 217 7.31 -7.11 -14.51
N VAL A 218 7.33 -8.45 -14.57
CA VAL A 218 6.79 -9.29 -13.49
C VAL A 218 7.55 -9.05 -12.19
N LEU A 219 8.88 -9.01 -12.23
CA LEU A 219 9.70 -8.73 -11.06
C LEU A 219 9.35 -7.35 -10.47
N ALA A 220 9.21 -6.32 -11.31
CA ALA A 220 8.84 -4.99 -10.89
C ALA A 220 7.51 -4.96 -10.15
N VAL A 221 6.45 -5.52 -10.75
CA VAL A 221 5.11 -5.53 -10.16
C VAL A 221 5.07 -6.37 -8.88
N MET A 222 5.71 -7.54 -8.87
CA MET A 222 5.77 -8.41 -7.69
C MET A 222 6.51 -7.72 -6.54
N CYS A 223 7.68 -7.13 -6.80
CA CYS A 223 8.44 -6.40 -5.79
C CYS A 223 7.66 -5.19 -5.25
N ILE A 224 7.09 -4.35 -6.12
CA ILE A 224 6.30 -3.18 -5.69
C ILE A 224 5.07 -3.63 -4.89
N GLY A 225 4.34 -4.63 -5.39
CA GLY A 225 3.15 -5.18 -4.73
C GLY A 225 3.46 -5.76 -3.35
N ILE A 226 4.43 -6.68 -3.27
CA ILE A 226 4.88 -7.30 -2.00
C ILE A 226 5.38 -6.23 -1.04
N GLY A 227 6.24 -5.32 -1.51
CA GLY A 227 6.80 -4.25 -0.69
C GLY A 227 5.75 -3.27 -0.15
N LEU A 228 4.60 -3.13 -0.82
CA LEU A 228 3.45 -2.37 -0.33
C LEU A 228 2.57 -3.15 0.68
N ILE A 229 2.56 -4.49 0.61
CA ILE A 229 1.83 -5.36 1.54
C ILE A 229 2.56 -5.44 2.89
N LEU A 230 3.89 -5.58 2.89
CA LEU A 230 4.69 -5.77 4.11
C LEU A 230 4.39 -4.71 5.20
N PRO A 231 4.47 -3.40 4.93
CA PRO A 231 4.12 -2.36 5.91
C PRO A 231 2.62 -2.31 6.22
N ALA A 232 1.77 -2.73 5.29
CA ALA A 232 0.31 -2.75 5.44
C ALA A 232 -0.14 -3.71 6.54
N MET A 233 0.50 -4.88 6.61
CA MET A 233 0.10 -5.95 7.52
C MET A 233 0.53 -5.67 8.96
N GLN A 234 1.58 -4.88 9.18
CA GLN A 234 2.09 -4.65 10.55
C GLN A 234 1.15 -3.84 11.44
N ARG A 235 0.49 -2.81 10.89
CA ARG A 235 -0.40 -1.93 11.65
C ARG A 235 -1.65 -2.66 12.17
N PRO A 236 -2.45 -3.35 11.35
CA PRO A 236 -3.62 -4.07 11.81
C PRO A 236 -3.25 -5.26 12.69
N VAL A 237 -2.17 -6.01 12.39
CA VAL A 237 -1.76 -7.17 13.21
C VAL A 237 -1.37 -6.75 14.62
N GLY A 238 -0.65 -5.63 14.81
CA GLY A 238 -0.33 -5.13 16.14
C GLY A 238 -1.56 -4.74 16.96
N HIS A 239 -2.52 -4.04 16.34
CA HIS A 239 -3.79 -3.70 17.00
C HIS A 239 -4.67 -4.94 17.25
N LEU A 240 -4.69 -5.91 16.33
CA LEU A 240 -5.44 -7.15 16.47
C LEU A 240 -4.87 -7.99 17.60
N GLN A 241 -3.55 -8.20 17.62
CA GLN A 241 -2.84 -8.92 18.70
C GLN A 241 -3.10 -8.26 20.04
N GLN A 242 -2.95 -6.94 20.15
CA GLN A 242 -3.26 -6.23 21.39
C GLN A 242 -4.74 -6.33 21.77
N SER A 243 -5.66 -6.38 20.80
CA SER A 243 -7.08 -6.57 21.06
C SER A 243 -7.40 -7.99 21.54
N LEU A 244 -6.74 -9.01 20.96
CA LEU A 244 -6.88 -10.41 21.34
C LEU A 244 -6.24 -10.69 22.70
N GLU A 245 -5.07 -10.12 22.97
CA GLU A 245 -4.43 -10.17 24.29
C GLU A 245 -5.31 -9.48 25.34
N ALA A 246 -5.88 -8.31 25.04
CA ALA A 246 -6.80 -7.64 25.95
C ALA A 246 -8.07 -8.48 26.22
N ARG A 247 -8.61 -9.15 25.19
CA ARG A 247 -9.77 -10.06 25.32
C ARG A 247 -9.43 -11.30 26.13
N ALA A 248 -8.27 -11.91 25.90
CA ALA A 248 -7.80 -13.07 26.63
C ALA A 248 -7.57 -12.73 28.11
N LEU A 249 -6.98 -11.56 28.40
CA LEU A 249 -6.79 -11.07 29.77
C LEU A 249 -8.11 -10.76 30.46
N LEU A 250 -9.09 -10.18 29.76
CA LEU A 250 -10.44 -9.99 30.30
C LEU A 250 -11.08 -11.32 30.75
N VAL A 251 -10.91 -12.39 29.97
CA VAL A 251 -11.44 -13.71 30.34
C VAL A 251 -10.67 -14.29 31.53
N LYS A 252 -9.35 -14.21 31.53
CA LYS A 252 -8.49 -14.77 32.58
C LYS A 252 -8.57 -14.03 33.92
N LEU A 253 -8.79 -12.71 33.92
CA LEU A 253 -8.95 -11.89 35.13
C LEU A 253 -10.38 -11.95 35.71
N ARG A 254 -11.34 -12.57 35.01
CA ARG A 254 -12.72 -12.72 35.49
C ARG A 254 -12.84 -13.36 36.88
N PRO A 255 -12.18 -14.50 37.19
CA PRO A 255 -12.25 -15.10 38.52
C PRO A 255 -11.66 -14.21 39.62
N ALA A 256 -10.52 -13.54 39.36
CA ALA A 256 -9.91 -12.61 40.30
C ALA A 256 -10.83 -11.41 40.59
N TRP A 257 -11.44 -10.84 39.54
CA TRP A 257 -12.42 -9.77 39.66
C TRP A 257 -13.66 -10.22 40.45
N LEU A 258 -14.19 -11.41 40.18
CA LEU A 258 -15.33 -11.96 40.93
C LEU A 258 -15.01 -12.11 42.42
N ARG A 259 -13.79 -12.53 42.78
CA ARG A 259 -13.37 -12.61 44.19
C ARG A 259 -13.21 -11.25 44.84
N ALA A 260 -12.59 -10.30 44.14
CA ALA A 260 -12.40 -8.93 44.62
C ALA A 260 -13.73 -8.18 44.80
N THR A 261 -14.76 -8.52 44.02
CA THR A 261 -16.08 -7.87 44.05
C THR A 261 -17.15 -8.65 44.81
N ALA A 262 -16.93 -9.93 45.12
CA ALA A 262 -17.91 -10.78 45.82
C ALA A 262 -18.27 -10.26 47.22
N ALA A 263 -17.32 -9.61 47.91
CA ALA A 263 -17.55 -9.04 49.24
C ALA A 263 -18.35 -7.72 49.23
N ARG A 264 -18.61 -7.11 48.06
CA ARG A 264 -19.14 -5.73 47.95
C ARG A 264 -20.23 -5.59 46.89
N ARG A 265 -21.15 -6.56 46.81
CA ARG A 265 -22.19 -6.63 45.77
C ARG A 265 -23.20 -5.47 45.79
N GLU A 266 -23.28 -4.71 46.90
CA GLU A 266 -24.34 -3.72 47.13
C GLU A 266 -23.90 -2.24 47.00
N ASP A 267 -22.67 -1.86 47.34
CA ASP A 267 -22.29 -0.42 47.42
C ASP A 267 -21.41 0.13 46.27
N ILE A 268 -20.77 -0.70 45.44
CA ILE A 268 -19.75 -0.22 44.47
C ILE A 268 -20.14 -0.47 42.99
N ILE A 269 -21.20 -1.24 42.72
CA ILE A 269 -21.55 -1.59 41.32
C ILE A 269 -22.47 -0.52 40.71
N ILE A 270 -21.88 0.60 40.32
CA ILE A 270 -22.52 1.53 39.38
C ILE A 270 -22.52 0.84 38.01
N ASN A 271 -23.66 0.21 37.69
CA ASN A 271 -24.07 -0.36 36.41
C ASN A 271 -23.82 -1.88 36.21
N GLN A 272 -24.68 -2.72 36.82
CA GLN A 272 -24.78 -4.17 36.56
C GLN A 272 -25.11 -4.52 35.09
N SER A 273 -25.70 -3.60 34.31
CA SER A 273 -26.20 -3.85 32.95
C SER A 273 -25.13 -3.99 31.85
N SER A 274 -23.86 -3.77 32.17
CA SER A 274 -22.76 -3.74 31.18
C SER A 274 -21.97 -5.05 31.03
N PHE A 275 -22.33 -6.11 31.77
CA PHE A 275 -21.51 -7.31 31.94
C PHE A 275 -22.16 -8.58 31.35
N GLU A 276 -22.54 -8.51 30.08
CA GLU A 276 -22.90 -9.70 29.30
C GLU A 276 -21.66 -10.57 29.01
N LEU A 277 -21.86 -11.89 28.87
CA LEU A 277 -20.91 -12.88 28.34
C LEU A 277 -20.21 -12.45 27.02
N LEU A 278 -20.76 -11.45 26.34
CA LEU A 278 -20.30 -10.88 25.08
C LEU A 278 -19.39 -9.63 25.24
N THR A 279 -19.08 -9.18 26.46
CA THR A 279 -18.09 -8.10 26.73
C THR A 279 -16.74 -8.28 26.02
N PRO A 280 -16.13 -9.48 25.94
CA PRO A 280 -14.90 -9.65 25.15
C PRO A 280 -15.12 -9.48 23.64
N LEU A 281 -16.35 -9.59 23.12
CA LEU A 281 -16.64 -9.34 21.71
C LEU A 281 -16.88 -7.84 21.40
N ARG A 282 -17.12 -6.99 22.40
CA ARG A 282 -17.42 -5.56 22.16
C ARG A 282 -16.20 -4.79 21.65
N ARG A 283 -16.46 -3.76 20.83
CA ARG A 283 -15.46 -2.92 20.13
C ARG A 283 -14.46 -2.19 21.05
N HIS A 284 -14.72 -2.14 22.36
CA HIS A 284 -13.94 -1.40 23.37
C HIS A 284 -13.29 -2.30 24.44
N ALA A 285 -12.81 -3.49 24.07
CA ALA A 285 -12.20 -4.45 25.01
C ALA A 285 -11.07 -3.84 25.88
N LYS A 286 -10.28 -2.91 25.35
CA LYS A 286 -9.22 -2.22 26.12
C LYS A 286 -9.76 -1.31 27.23
N MET A 287 -10.86 -0.59 26.97
CA MET A 287 -11.51 0.27 27.96
C MET A 287 -12.11 -0.56 29.09
N HIS A 288 -12.71 -1.71 28.76
CA HIS A 288 -13.20 -2.65 29.75
C HIS A 288 -12.05 -3.29 30.56
N LEU A 289 -10.90 -3.56 29.93
CA LEU A 289 -9.72 -4.06 30.64
C LEU A 289 -9.17 -3.02 31.63
N HIS A 290 -9.08 -1.76 31.22
CA HIS A 290 -8.65 -0.66 32.08
C HIS A 290 -9.57 -0.50 33.29
N ARG A 291 -10.89 -0.51 33.06
CA ARG A 291 -11.89 -0.42 34.12
C ARG A 291 -11.78 -1.59 35.10
N ARG A 292 -11.66 -2.84 34.61
CA ARG A 292 -11.49 -4.01 35.48
C ARG A 292 -10.19 -3.98 36.27
N PHE A 293 -9.11 -3.45 35.69
CA PHE A 293 -7.85 -3.30 36.40
C PHE A 293 -7.98 -2.33 37.58
N ILE A 294 -8.62 -1.18 37.37
CA ILE A 294 -8.89 -0.20 38.45
C ILE A 294 -9.77 -0.82 39.53
N GLU A 295 -10.89 -1.46 39.16
CA GLU A 295 -11.80 -2.08 40.12
C GLU A 295 -11.13 -3.17 40.98
N ILE A 296 -10.17 -3.94 40.42
CA ILE A 296 -9.39 -4.91 41.19
C ILE A 296 -8.42 -4.22 42.16
N ARG A 297 -7.71 -3.17 41.71
CA ARG A 297 -6.75 -2.41 42.53
C ARG A 297 -7.43 -1.61 43.64
N ASP A 298 -8.58 -1.02 43.37
CA ASP A 298 -9.39 -0.35 44.38
C ASP A 298 -9.88 -1.36 45.43
N GLY A 299 -10.30 -2.55 44.98
CA GLY A 299 -10.66 -3.67 45.85
C GLY A 299 -9.50 -4.10 46.76
N GLU A 300 -8.27 -4.15 46.25
CA GLU A 300 -7.06 -4.45 47.03
C GLU A 300 -6.78 -3.39 48.10
N MET A 301 -6.73 -2.11 47.71
CA MET A 301 -6.41 -1.00 48.63
C MET A 301 -7.43 -0.87 49.77
N LEU A 302 -8.71 -1.08 49.47
CA LEU A 302 -9.79 -0.94 50.44
C LEU A 302 -9.97 -2.18 51.33
N SER A 303 -9.45 -3.34 50.95
CA SER A 303 -9.58 -4.57 51.75
C SER A 303 -8.40 -4.77 52.69
N GLY A 304 -7.26 -4.11 52.43
CA GLY A 304 -6.06 -4.18 53.28
C GLY A 304 -5.42 -5.58 53.36
N ASP A 305 -6.00 -6.57 52.69
CA ASP A 305 -5.74 -7.99 52.88
C ASP A 305 -5.27 -8.64 51.57
N ILE A 306 -4.13 -9.31 51.64
CA ILE A 306 -3.42 -9.95 50.51
C ILE A 306 -4.21 -11.17 49.98
N ALA A 307 -5.24 -11.63 50.71
CA ALA A 307 -5.99 -12.85 50.43
C ALA A 307 -6.93 -12.80 49.21
N VAL A 308 -7.18 -11.63 48.62
CA VAL A 308 -8.10 -11.48 47.49
C VAL A 308 -7.49 -11.94 46.15
N LEU A 309 -6.17 -11.78 46.01
CA LEU A 309 -5.43 -12.12 44.80
C LEU A 309 -4.65 -13.41 45.00
N LEU A 310 -4.86 -14.40 44.14
CA LEU A 310 -4.02 -15.60 44.17
C LEU A 310 -2.64 -15.29 43.58
N PRO A 311 -1.59 -16.04 43.95
CA PRO A 311 -0.25 -15.88 43.37
C PRO A 311 -0.23 -15.96 41.82
N GLY A 312 -1.19 -16.69 41.23
CA GLY A 312 -1.36 -16.78 39.77
C GLY A 312 -2.03 -15.58 39.10
N ASP A 313 -2.68 -14.69 39.87
CA ASP A 313 -3.36 -13.50 39.34
C ASP A 313 -2.40 -12.31 39.19
N ILE A 314 -1.39 -12.22 40.05
CA ILE A 314 -0.34 -11.17 40.03
C ILE A 314 0.35 -11.04 38.66
N PRO A 315 0.88 -12.11 38.03
CA PRO A 315 1.51 -11.99 36.72
C PRO A 315 0.52 -11.63 35.61
N LEU A 316 -0.77 -11.90 35.79
CA LEU A 316 -1.82 -11.48 34.84
C LEU A 316 -2.15 -10.00 34.97
N LEU A 317 -2.13 -9.45 36.19
CA LEU A 317 -2.29 -8.02 36.46
C LEU A 317 -1.10 -7.21 35.93
N GLU A 318 0.14 -7.63 36.16
CA GLU A 318 1.33 -6.98 35.60
C GLU A 318 1.32 -6.96 34.06
N ARG A 319 0.83 -8.05 33.45
CA ARG A 319 0.68 -8.15 32.00
C ARG A 319 -0.46 -7.26 31.46
N ALA A 320 -1.53 -7.08 32.22
CA ALA A 320 -2.58 -6.11 31.89
C ALA A 320 -2.09 -4.67 32.02
N GLU A 321 -1.35 -4.34 33.09
CA GLU A 321 -0.78 -3.01 33.33
C GLU A 321 0.21 -2.62 32.23
N SER A 322 1.16 -3.50 31.89
CA SER A 322 2.13 -3.26 30.82
C SER A 322 1.48 -3.02 29.45
N LEU A 323 0.38 -3.71 29.13
CA LEU A 323 -0.40 -3.47 27.92
C LEU A 323 -1.16 -2.15 27.92
N LEU A 324 -1.63 -1.69 29.08
CA LEU A 324 -2.30 -0.39 29.24
C LEU A 324 -1.28 0.75 29.14
N ARG A 325 -0.13 0.63 29.83
CA ARG A 325 0.96 1.61 29.83
C ARG A 325 1.55 1.84 28.44
N LYS A 326 1.75 0.76 27.67
CA LYS A 326 2.27 0.82 26.30
C LYS A 326 1.40 1.62 25.32
N ASN A 327 0.10 1.81 25.60
CA ASN A 327 -0.79 2.63 24.77
C ASN A 327 -0.82 4.11 25.19
N GLN A 328 -0.60 4.44 26.47
CA GLN A 328 -0.55 5.84 26.91
C GLN A 328 0.63 6.60 26.26
N CYS A 329 1.78 5.93 26.06
CA CYS A 329 2.93 6.54 25.36
C CYS A 329 2.73 6.70 23.83
N ILE A 330 1.76 6.02 23.21
CA ILE A 330 1.50 6.10 21.76
C ILE A 330 0.44 7.18 21.46
N GLY A 331 -0.36 7.59 22.43
CA GLY A 331 -1.36 8.67 22.29
C GLY A 331 -0.82 10.08 22.49
N SER A 332 0.46 10.22 22.90
CA SER A 332 1.11 11.50 23.21
C SER A 332 2.25 11.87 22.26
N SER A 333 2.31 11.28 21.04
CA SER A 333 3.30 11.59 20.01
C SER A 333 2.69 12.07 18.71
#